data_AF-A0A947Y6P3-F1
#
_entry.id   AF-A0A947Y6P3-F1
#
_cell.length_a   1.000
_cell.length_b   1.000
_cell.length_c   1.000
_cell.angle_alpha   90.00
_cell.angle_beta   90.00
_cell.angle_gamma   90.00
#
_symmetry.space_group_name_H-M   'P 1'
#
loop_
_entity.id
_entity.type
_entity.pdbx_description
1 polymer ?
#
loop_
_entity_poly.entity_id
_entity_poly.type
_entity_poly.pdbx_seq_one_letter_code
_entity_poly.pdbx_strand_id
1 'polypeptide(L)'
;IFYYDEKKNWWSRSGVPDNMPIGEIGGPDSEIFYDLGADLKLHENSIFKNQLCHVNCDCGRFIEIGNSVFMEYVKTKNGFEKLSQKNVDFGGGLERIVMVAQNKTNVFETDIFSNIINKIEQLSGKEYQKNTKSFEIIADHLKAAVFIIGDDNGIVPSNIGQGYIVRRLIRRAIRYGRQIMKHKTHNTQHKVAHWTQEIAKVVIYDYSDIYSELKKNIDFILEELKKEEVKFSKTLERGLLEFEKLVVDIRCPKNKELNSEASEFNSLFFGHRMSVDGKTAFNLYQTYGFPIEMTKELAEEKGMSIDEDGFQQELKKHQELSKIASAGKFKGGLADSNEQTKKLHTAAHLLLAALRKVLGSHVVQKGSNITAERLRFDFLHQEKMTEEQKQEVEKLVNQAIQQDLDVTCEEMTLEQAKNKGAMGVFEHKYGKKVKVYTIGDFSKEICGGPHVEKTGELGNFKIKKEQSSSAGVRRVKAILF
;
A
#
# COMPACT_ATOMS: atom_id res chain seq x y z
N ILE A 1 -3.27 29.49 -31.66
CA ILE A 1 -2.71 28.13 -31.74
C ILE A 1 -1.20 28.26 -31.67
N PHE A 2 -0.60 27.70 -30.62
CA PHE A 2 0.85 27.64 -30.46
C PHE A 2 1.30 26.23 -30.82
N TYR A 3 2.40 26.11 -31.56
CA TYR A 3 2.96 24.81 -31.94
C TYR A 3 4.15 24.50 -31.04
N TYR A 4 4.17 23.29 -30.49
CA TYR A 4 5.29 22.77 -29.72
C TYR A 4 5.75 21.44 -30.31
N ASP A 5 6.94 21.00 -29.89
CA ASP A 5 7.52 19.71 -30.28
C ASP A 5 6.87 18.53 -29.54
N GLU A 6 7.30 17.33 -29.87
CA GLU A 6 6.83 16.07 -29.29
C GLU A 6 7.13 15.90 -27.80
N LYS A 7 7.92 16.79 -27.19
CA LYS A 7 8.13 16.77 -25.73
C LYS A 7 7.01 17.48 -24.98
N LYS A 8 6.19 18.23 -25.70
CA LYS A 8 5.10 19.05 -25.16
C LYS A 8 3.75 18.66 -25.74
N ASN A 9 3.66 18.38 -27.03
CA ASN A 9 2.42 18.09 -27.73
C ASN A 9 2.43 16.67 -28.33
N TRP A 10 2.66 15.68 -27.47
CA TRP A 10 2.51 14.27 -27.78
C TRP A 10 2.00 13.52 -26.58
N TRP A 11 1.02 12.65 -26.81
CA TRP A 11 0.47 11.79 -25.78
C TRP A 11 0.74 10.30 -26.06
N SER A 12 1.25 9.64 -25.02
CA SER A 12 1.25 8.18 -24.87
C SER A 12 1.27 7.84 -23.39
N ARG A 13 1.03 6.57 -23.02
CA ARG A 13 1.12 6.14 -21.62
C ARG A 13 2.55 6.21 -21.07
N SER A 14 3.53 6.13 -21.96
CA SER A 14 4.97 6.20 -21.66
C SER A 14 5.56 7.61 -21.84
N GLY A 15 4.72 8.62 -22.12
CA GLY A 15 5.13 10.00 -22.35
C GLY A 15 5.66 10.22 -23.77
N VAL A 16 6.88 10.76 -23.88
CA VAL A 16 7.46 11.15 -25.17
C VAL A 16 7.73 9.95 -26.10
N PRO A 17 7.76 10.14 -27.43
CA PRO A 17 7.94 9.08 -28.43
C PRO A 17 9.14 8.14 -28.21
N ASP A 18 10.23 8.65 -27.63
CA ASP A 18 11.46 7.90 -27.37
C ASP A 18 11.29 6.86 -26.26
N ASN A 19 10.38 7.11 -25.31
CA ASN A 19 10.11 6.21 -24.19
C ASN A 19 9.03 5.16 -24.52
N MET A 20 8.36 5.29 -25.66
CA MET A 20 7.28 4.38 -26.04
C MET A 20 7.81 2.96 -26.33
N PRO A 21 7.30 1.93 -25.64
CA PRO A 21 7.57 0.54 -25.97
C PRO A 21 6.92 0.16 -27.30
N ILE A 22 7.51 -0.83 -27.97
CA ILE A 22 6.97 -1.39 -29.22
C ILE A 22 5.54 -1.89 -28.98
N GLY A 23 4.63 -1.52 -29.87
CA GLY A 23 3.20 -1.82 -29.81
C GLY A 23 2.37 -0.80 -29.05
N GLU A 24 2.97 0.20 -28.41
CA GLU A 24 2.22 1.27 -27.76
C GLU A 24 1.66 2.26 -28.78
N ILE A 25 0.41 2.66 -28.55
CA ILE A 25 -0.29 3.64 -29.35
C ILE A 25 -0.11 5.04 -28.77
N GLY A 26 -0.04 6.04 -29.63
CA GLY A 26 0.08 7.43 -29.25
C GLY A 26 -0.11 8.35 -30.43
N GLY A 27 0.04 9.64 -30.18
CA GLY A 27 -0.08 10.63 -31.24
C GLY A 27 0.06 12.06 -30.75
N PRO A 28 0.03 13.01 -31.68
CA PRO A 28 0.03 14.42 -31.34
C PRO A 28 -1.24 14.77 -30.57
N ASP A 29 -1.16 15.81 -29.75
CA ASP A 29 -2.32 16.32 -29.05
C ASP A 29 -2.40 17.85 -29.09
N SER A 30 -3.61 18.34 -28.89
CA SER A 30 -3.90 19.76 -28.74
C SER A 30 -4.46 20.02 -27.35
N GLU A 31 -3.80 20.88 -26.60
CA GLU A 31 -4.19 21.29 -25.25
C GLU A 31 -4.93 22.63 -25.29
N ILE A 32 -5.95 22.77 -24.44
CA ILE A 32 -6.82 23.94 -24.32
C ILE A 32 -6.50 24.61 -22.98
N PHE A 33 -5.95 25.83 -23.04
CA PHE A 33 -5.63 26.62 -21.87
C PHE A 33 -6.61 27.78 -21.70
N TYR A 34 -7.00 28.01 -20.44
CA TYR A 34 -7.75 29.17 -20.02
C TYR A 34 -6.81 30.20 -19.38
N ASP A 35 -6.91 31.47 -19.78
CA ASP A 35 -6.18 32.58 -19.17
C ASP A 35 -7.01 33.14 -18.01
N LEU A 36 -6.52 32.97 -16.77
CA LEU A 36 -7.19 33.49 -15.58
C LEU A 36 -7.13 35.03 -15.48
N GLY A 37 -6.33 35.70 -16.30
CA GLY A 37 -6.19 37.15 -16.33
C GLY A 37 -4.86 37.64 -15.72
N ALA A 38 -4.32 38.69 -16.34
CA ALA A 38 -3.08 39.33 -15.87
C ALA A 38 -3.28 40.17 -14.60
N ASP A 39 -4.50 40.62 -14.35
CA ASP A 39 -4.91 41.43 -13.20
C ASP A 39 -4.72 40.71 -11.86
N LEU A 40 -4.79 39.38 -11.86
CA LEU A 40 -4.50 38.54 -10.68
C LEU A 40 -3.02 38.51 -10.30
N LYS A 41 -2.13 38.99 -11.18
CA LYS A 41 -0.66 39.03 -10.98
C LYS A 41 -0.04 37.69 -10.57
N LEU A 42 -0.62 36.58 -11.04
CA LEU A 42 -0.15 35.23 -10.69
C LEU A 42 1.29 35.01 -11.16
N HIS A 43 1.66 35.52 -12.33
CA HIS A 43 3.01 35.42 -12.86
C HIS A 43 4.03 36.19 -12.04
N GLU A 44 3.73 37.45 -11.75
CA GLU A 44 4.59 38.38 -11.03
C GLU A 44 4.82 37.93 -9.58
N ASN A 45 3.85 37.24 -8.99
CA ASN A 45 3.93 36.69 -7.64
C ASN A 45 4.52 35.27 -7.58
N SER A 46 4.82 34.66 -8.73
CA SER A 46 5.40 33.31 -8.80
C SER A 46 6.94 33.32 -8.84
N ILE A 47 7.54 32.13 -8.70
CA ILE A 47 8.98 31.92 -8.92
C ILE A 47 9.40 32.18 -10.38
N PHE A 48 8.43 32.26 -11.30
CA PHE A 48 8.64 32.48 -12.74
C PHE A 48 8.58 33.96 -13.14
N LYS A 49 8.44 34.90 -12.20
CA LYS A 49 8.29 36.34 -12.47
C LYS A 49 9.34 36.96 -13.41
N ASN A 50 10.56 36.41 -13.43
CA ASN A 50 11.67 36.88 -14.26
C ASN A 50 11.73 36.18 -15.64
N GLN A 51 10.80 35.28 -15.91
CA GLN A 51 10.67 34.58 -17.19
C GLN A 51 9.55 35.21 -18.01
N LEU A 52 9.54 34.92 -19.31
CA LEU A 52 8.44 35.33 -20.19
C LEU A 52 7.16 34.61 -19.76
N CYS A 53 6.07 35.37 -19.55
CA CYS A 53 4.76 34.79 -19.32
C CYS A 53 4.18 34.29 -20.65
N HIS A 54 3.88 33.00 -20.75
CA HIS A 54 3.31 32.37 -21.95
C HIS A 54 2.38 31.21 -21.56
N VAL A 55 1.62 30.68 -22.53
CA VAL A 55 0.57 29.65 -22.30
C VAL A 55 1.07 28.35 -21.62
N ASN A 56 2.34 28.01 -21.83
CA ASN A 56 3.01 26.81 -21.29
C ASN A 56 3.96 27.19 -20.13
N CYS A 57 3.67 28.30 -19.45
CA CYS A 57 4.40 28.76 -18.27
C CYS A 57 3.70 28.26 -17.01
N ASP A 58 4.46 27.67 -16.09
CA ASP A 58 3.97 27.11 -14.81
C ASP A 58 3.67 28.18 -13.75
N CYS A 59 3.46 29.43 -14.17
CA CYS A 59 3.18 30.56 -13.29
C CYS A 59 1.77 30.55 -12.67
N GLY A 60 0.90 29.64 -13.11
CA GLY A 60 -0.48 29.51 -12.64
C GLY A 60 -1.50 30.40 -13.34
N ARG A 61 -1.09 31.34 -14.21
CA ARG A 61 -2.02 32.18 -14.98
C ARG A 61 -2.80 31.39 -16.04
N PHE A 62 -2.10 30.53 -16.77
CA PHE A 62 -2.69 29.69 -17.80
C PHE A 62 -2.94 28.30 -17.24
N ILE A 63 -4.19 27.87 -17.25
CA ILE A 63 -4.59 26.55 -16.73
C ILE A 63 -5.15 25.73 -17.89
N GLU A 64 -4.56 24.56 -18.11
CA GLU A 64 -5.10 23.58 -19.05
C GLU A 64 -6.45 23.06 -18.54
N ILE A 65 -7.52 23.26 -19.31
CA ILE A 65 -8.89 22.82 -18.97
C ILE A 65 -9.33 21.58 -19.77
N GLY A 66 -8.56 21.20 -20.78
CA GLY A 66 -8.72 19.93 -21.46
C GLY A 66 -7.76 19.76 -22.63
N ASN A 67 -7.77 18.58 -23.22
CA ASN A 67 -6.92 18.22 -24.35
C ASN A 67 -7.68 17.32 -25.35
N SER A 68 -7.21 17.28 -26.58
CA SER A 68 -7.63 16.33 -27.61
C SER A 68 -6.42 15.62 -28.16
N VAL A 69 -6.31 14.33 -27.87
CA VAL A 69 -5.27 13.47 -28.39
C VAL A 69 -5.74 12.85 -29.69
N PHE A 70 -4.93 13.00 -30.73
CA PHE A 70 -5.18 12.38 -32.03
C PHE A 70 -4.43 11.04 -32.06
N MET A 71 -5.13 9.97 -31.67
CA MET A 71 -4.58 8.62 -31.65
C MET A 71 -4.39 8.14 -33.09
N GLU A 72 -3.17 8.31 -33.59
CA GLU A 72 -2.85 8.09 -35.00
C GLU A 72 -1.73 7.07 -35.24
N TYR A 73 -0.87 6.82 -34.26
CA TYR A 73 0.35 6.03 -34.45
C TYR A 73 0.47 4.87 -33.48
N VAL A 74 1.17 3.82 -33.92
CA VAL A 74 1.71 2.75 -33.09
C VAL A 74 3.22 2.70 -33.22
N LYS A 75 3.92 2.57 -32.10
CA LYS A 75 5.38 2.39 -32.08
C LYS A 75 5.73 1.01 -32.63
N THR A 76 6.61 0.95 -33.61
CA THR A 76 7.17 -0.30 -34.15
C THR A 76 8.68 -0.34 -33.93
N LYS A 77 9.31 -1.48 -34.27
CA LYS A 77 10.78 -1.61 -34.22
C LYS A 77 11.50 -0.61 -35.12
N ASN A 78 10.84 -0.13 -36.18
CA ASN A 78 11.43 0.72 -37.21
C ASN A 78 10.97 2.19 -37.10
N GLY A 79 10.26 2.57 -36.04
CA GLY A 79 9.73 3.92 -35.85
C GLY A 79 8.24 3.90 -35.52
N PHE A 80 7.43 4.57 -36.33
CA PHE A 80 5.98 4.69 -36.12
C PHE A 80 5.22 4.33 -37.39
N GLU A 81 4.12 3.61 -37.22
CA GLU A 81 3.18 3.29 -38.29
C GLU A 81 1.80 3.87 -37.95
N LYS A 82 1.02 4.20 -38.98
CA LYS A 82 -0.35 4.71 -38.76
C LYS A 82 -1.28 3.59 -38.32
N LEU A 83 -2.14 3.89 -37.36
CA LEU A 83 -3.22 3.01 -36.94
C LEU A 83 -4.22 2.81 -38.07
N SER A 84 -4.72 1.58 -38.22
CA SER A 84 -5.81 1.26 -39.14
C SER A 84 -7.11 1.98 -38.77
N GLN A 85 -7.36 2.12 -37.47
CA GLN A 85 -8.46 2.90 -36.91
C GLN A 85 -7.90 4.02 -36.05
N LYS A 86 -8.22 5.26 -36.44
CA LYS A 86 -7.86 6.47 -35.70
C LYS A 86 -9.02 6.91 -34.82
N ASN A 87 -8.71 7.58 -33.72
CA ASN A 87 -9.72 8.20 -32.86
C ASN A 87 -9.21 9.53 -32.31
N VAL A 88 -10.17 10.37 -31.92
CA VAL A 88 -9.89 11.55 -31.09
C VAL A 88 -10.25 11.16 -29.67
N ASP A 89 -9.29 11.25 -28.76
CA ASP A 89 -9.48 11.04 -27.33
C ASP A 89 -9.50 12.41 -26.64
N PHE A 90 -10.68 12.84 -26.21
CA PHE A 90 -10.87 14.13 -25.55
C PHE A 90 -10.87 13.95 -24.03
N GLY A 91 -9.97 14.65 -23.36
CA GLY A 91 -9.91 14.75 -21.91
C GLY A 91 -10.32 16.15 -21.45
N GLY A 92 -11.49 16.28 -20.82
CA GLY A 92 -11.93 17.53 -20.18
C GLY A 92 -11.80 17.45 -18.66
N GLY A 93 -11.00 18.33 -18.05
CA GLY A 93 -10.82 18.35 -16.60
C GLY A 93 -12.00 19.05 -15.91
N LEU A 94 -13.05 18.30 -15.54
CA LEU A 94 -14.28 18.85 -14.96
C LEU A 94 -14.00 19.82 -13.80
N GLU A 95 -13.16 19.44 -12.83
CA GLU A 95 -12.81 20.28 -11.69
C GLU A 95 -12.17 21.62 -12.11
N ARG A 96 -11.31 21.61 -13.15
CA ARG A 96 -10.68 22.83 -13.67
C ARG A 96 -11.68 23.67 -14.47
N ILE A 97 -12.55 23.04 -15.25
CA ILE A 97 -13.63 23.71 -15.98
C ILE A 97 -14.59 24.41 -15.00
N VAL A 98 -14.96 23.74 -13.92
CA VAL A 98 -15.81 24.33 -12.87
C VAL A 98 -15.10 25.45 -12.13
N MET A 99 -13.80 25.30 -11.84
CA MET A 99 -12.98 26.36 -11.24
C MET A 99 -13.01 27.63 -12.07
N VAL A 100 -12.76 27.55 -13.38
CA VAL A 100 -12.80 28.73 -14.25
C VAL A 100 -14.22 29.28 -14.41
N ALA A 101 -15.23 28.42 -14.51
CA ALA A 101 -16.63 28.83 -14.62
C ALA A 101 -17.14 29.59 -13.39
N GLN A 102 -16.59 29.29 -12.21
CA GLN A 102 -16.91 29.96 -10.94
C GLN A 102 -15.98 31.15 -10.63
N ASN A 103 -15.11 31.56 -11.58
CA ASN A 103 -14.10 32.60 -11.39
C ASN A 103 -13.20 32.34 -10.16
N LYS A 104 -12.81 31.07 -9.95
CA LYS A 104 -11.86 30.66 -8.91
C LYS A 104 -10.47 30.46 -9.51
N THR A 105 -9.45 30.53 -8.66
CA THR A 105 -8.05 30.27 -9.04
C THR A 105 -7.55 28.93 -8.49
N ASN A 106 -8.35 28.25 -7.68
CA ASN A 106 -8.03 26.98 -7.07
C ASN A 106 -9.27 26.07 -7.07
N VAL A 107 -9.10 24.81 -7.51
CA VAL A 107 -10.18 23.81 -7.57
C VAL A 107 -10.82 23.54 -6.21
N PHE A 108 -10.06 23.68 -5.11
CA PHE A 108 -10.56 23.46 -3.76
C PHE A 108 -11.48 24.58 -3.25
N GLU A 109 -11.56 25.71 -3.96
CA GLU A 109 -12.47 26.82 -3.66
C GLU A 109 -13.83 26.71 -4.39
N THR A 110 -13.99 25.67 -5.22
CA THR A 110 -15.24 25.39 -5.92
C THR A 110 -16.25 24.71 -5.00
N ASP A 111 -17.51 24.75 -5.43
CA ASP A 111 -18.59 24.00 -4.77
C ASP A 111 -18.31 22.49 -4.65
N ILE A 112 -17.59 21.90 -5.61
CA ILE A 112 -17.15 20.48 -5.61
C ILE A 112 -16.43 20.08 -4.30
N PHE A 113 -15.66 20.98 -3.70
CA PHE A 113 -14.88 20.72 -2.49
C PHE A 113 -15.39 21.44 -1.25
N SER A 114 -16.26 22.44 -1.42
CA SER A 114 -16.75 23.31 -0.35
C SER A 114 -17.26 22.54 0.87
N ASN A 115 -18.08 21.51 0.69
CA ASN A 115 -18.63 20.70 1.78
C ASN A 115 -17.54 19.92 2.54
N ILE A 116 -16.56 19.37 1.82
CA ILE A 116 -15.43 18.64 2.40
C ILE A 116 -14.55 19.61 3.20
N ILE A 117 -14.20 20.76 2.62
CA ILE A 117 -13.38 21.80 3.28
C ILE A 117 -14.08 22.29 4.55
N ASN A 118 -15.37 22.61 4.48
CA ASN A 118 -16.18 23.03 5.64
C ASN A 118 -16.19 21.95 6.73
N LYS A 119 -16.29 20.67 6.35
CA LYS A 119 -16.22 19.56 7.32
C LYS A 119 -14.85 19.48 8.00
N ILE A 120 -13.76 19.70 7.25
CA ILE A 120 -12.40 19.73 7.82
C ILE A 120 -12.26 20.93 8.77
N GLU A 121 -12.80 22.11 8.45
CA GLU A 121 -12.79 23.28 9.36
C GLU A 121 -13.53 22.97 10.67
N GLN A 122 -14.72 22.38 10.57
CA GLN A 122 -15.52 21.96 11.72
C GLN A 122 -14.77 20.97 12.63
N LEU A 123 -14.13 19.95 12.04
CA LEU A 123 -13.42 18.91 12.79
C LEU A 123 -12.10 19.42 13.40
N SER A 124 -11.39 20.31 12.69
CA SER A 124 -10.07 20.80 13.11
C SER A 124 -10.14 22.03 14.00
N GLY A 125 -11.20 22.83 13.91
CA GLY A 125 -11.26 24.18 14.47
C GLY A 125 -10.22 25.13 13.86
N LYS A 126 -9.74 24.83 12.64
CA LYS A 126 -8.76 25.63 11.89
C LYS A 126 -9.42 26.25 10.67
N GLU A 127 -8.92 27.41 10.29
CA GLU A 127 -9.33 28.10 9.06
C GLU A 127 -8.57 27.52 7.85
N TYR A 128 -9.30 27.22 6.79
CA TYR A 128 -8.77 26.71 5.52
C TYR A 128 -7.64 27.59 4.97
N GLN A 129 -7.87 28.91 4.89
CA GLN A 129 -6.94 29.88 4.29
C GLN A 129 -5.56 29.92 4.96
N LYS A 130 -5.46 29.52 6.24
CA LYS A 130 -4.20 29.47 6.98
C LYS A 130 -3.53 28.09 6.93
N ASN A 131 -4.20 27.07 6.39
CA ASN A 131 -3.79 25.67 6.45
C ASN A 131 -4.06 24.94 5.11
N THR A 132 -4.05 25.67 3.99
CA THR A 132 -4.50 25.21 2.66
C THR A 132 -3.93 23.85 2.31
N LYS A 133 -2.59 23.70 2.33
CA LYS A 133 -1.91 22.43 2.03
C LYS A 133 -2.47 21.21 2.77
N SER A 134 -2.72 21.33 4.08
CA SER A 134 -3.25 20.21 4.88
C SER A 134 -4.69 19.90 4.50
N PHE A 135 -5.51 20.93 4.29
CA PHE A 135 -6.91 20.78 3.93
C PHE A 135 -7.08 20.16 2.55
N GLU A 136 -6.37 20.69 1.55
CA GLU A 136 -6.41 20.23 0.16
C GLU A 136 -5.99 18.76 0.05
N ILE A 137 -4.90 18.37 0.72
CA ILE A 137 -4.43 16.98 0.74
C ILE A 137 -5.44 16.06 1.42
N ILE A 138 -6.02 16.47 2.55
CA ILE A 138 -7.04 15.66 3.23
C ILE A 138 -8.28 15.50 2.35
N ALA A 139 -8.76 16.60 1.76
CA ALA A 139 -9.97 16.62 0.95
C ALA A 139 -9.83 15.75 -0.30
N ASP A 140 -8.77 15.98 -1.08
CA ASP A 140 -8.48 15.22 -2.29
C ASP A 140 -8.28 13.73 -2.01
N HIS A 141 -7.42 13.39 -1.05
CA HIS A 141 -7.04 12.01 -0.84
C HIS A 141 -8.15 11.18 -0.19
N LEU A 142 -8.98 11.77 0.68
CA LEU A 142 -10.14 11.07 1.22
C LEU A 142 -11.26 10.97 0.19
N LYS A 143 -11.50 11.99 -0.65
CA LYS A 143 -12.42 11.88 -1.79
C LYS A 143 -12.02 10.70 -2.67
N ALA A 144 -10.76 10.64 -3.11
CA ALA A 144 -10.25 9.54 -3.93
C ALA A 144 -10.35 8.18 -3.22
N ALA A 145 -10.00 8.09 -1.94
CA ALA A 145 -10.07 6.84 -1.19
C ALA A 145 -11.52 6.32 -1.05
N VAL A 146 -12.49 7.21 -0.83
CA VAL A 146 -13.91 6.86 -0.76
C VAL A 146 -14.39 6.25 -2.07
N PHE A 147 -14.04 6.87 -3.20
CA PHE A 147 -14.39 6.33 -4.52
C PHE A 147 -13.75 4.97 -4.78
N ILE A 148 -12.45 4.80 -4.49
CA ILE A 148 -11.76 3.54 -4.77
C ILE A 148 -12.26 2.38 -3.88
N ILE A 149 -12.55 2.66 -2.60
CA ILE A 149 -13.10 1.64 -1.67
C ILE A 149 -14.57 1.35 -1.99
N GLY A 150 -15.32 2.37 -2.39
CA GLY A 150 -16.76 2.31 -2.64
C GLY A 150 -17.15 1.77 -4.01
N ASP A 151 -16.22 1.69 -4.95
CA ASP A 151 -16.40 1.06 -6.26
C ASP A 151 -16.80 -0.43 -6.11
N ASP A 152 -17.42 -0.99 -7.15
CA ASP A 152 -17.87 -2.39 -7.17
C ASP A 152 -16.70 -3.38 -7.00
N ASN A 153 -15.48 -2.97 -7.35
CA ASN A 153 -14.27 -3.76 -7.11
C ASN A 153 -13.83 -3.78 -5.63
N GLY A 154 -14.30 -2.84 -4.81
CA GLY A 154 -14.10 -2.82 -3.35
C GLY A 154 -12.63 -2.83 -2.93
N ILE A 155 -11.76 -2.03 -3.57
CA ILE A 155 -10.32 -2.11 -3.35
C ILE A 155 -9.93 -1.60 -1.95
N VAL A 156 -9.39 -2.49 -1.13
CA VAL A 156 -9.04 -2.19 0.28
C VAL A 156 -7.56 -1.87 0.51
N PRO A 157 -7.22 -1.10 1.58
CA PRO A 157 -5.84 -0.79 1.96
C PRO A 157 -4.93 -2.02 2.17
N SER A 158 -3.92 -2.18 1.30
CA SER A 158 -3.02 -3.33 1.28
C SER A 158 -1.53 -2.93 1.19
N ASN A 159 -0.61 -3.90 1.21
CA ASN A 159 0.84 -3.65 1.01
C ASN A 159 1.27 -3.71 -0.47
N ILE A 160 0.37 -4.09 -1.39
CA ILE A 160 0.72 -4.39 -2.78
C ILE A 160 -0.37 -3.89 -3.76
N GLY A 161 0.03 -3.63 -5.00
CA GLY A 161 -0.87 -3.30 -6.10
C GLY A 161 -1.77 -2.10 -5.80
N GLN A 162 -3.02 -2.18 -6.26
CA GLN A 162 -4.02 -1.10 -6.10
C GLN A 162 -4.29 -0.78 -4.63
N GLY A 163 -4.36 -1.79 -3.76
CA GLY A 163 -4.59 -1.57 -2.34
C GLY A 163 -3.48 -0.79 -1.64
N TYR A 164 -2.23 -0.85 -2.14
CA TYR A 164 -1.15 -0.01 -1.63
C TYR A 164 -1.35 1.48 -1.98
N ILE A 165 -1.92 1.78 -3.15
CA ILE A 165 -2.25 3.17 -3.53
C ILE A 165 -3.32 3.75 -2.60
N VAL A 166 -4.42 3.02 -2.37
CA VAL A 166 -5.48 3.43 -1.45
C VAL A 166 -4.94 3.66 -0.04
N ARG A 167 -4.12 2.72 0.45
CA ARG A 167 -3.44 2.87 1.73
C ARG A 167 -2.58 4.14 1.77
N ARG A 168 -1.80 4.41 0.72
CA ARG A 168 -0.93 5.59 0.66
C ARG A 168 -1.73 6.89 0.75
N LEU A 169 -2.84 7.00 0.01
CA LEU A 169 -3.74 8.16 0.05
C LEU A 169 -4.27 8.41 1.46
N ILE A 170 -4.85 7.37 2.08
CA ILE A 170 -5.42 7.45 3.44
C ILE A 170 -4.35 7.84 4.47
N ARG A 171 -3.18 7.19 4.43
CA ARG A 171 -2.09 7.48 5.38
C ARG A 171 -1.57 8.91 5.24
N ARG A 172 -1.47 9.42 4.02
CA ARG A 172 -1.06 10.80 3.77
C ARG A 172 -2.09 11.79 4.29
N ALA A 173 -3.38 11.55 4.06
CA ALA A 173 -4.45 12.33 4.69
C ALA A 173 -4.35 12.29 6.23
N ILE A 174 -4.11 11.12 6.83
CA ILE A 174 -3.97 10.99 8.30
C ILE A 174 -2.76 11.77 8.83
N ARG A 175 -1.63 11.79 8.11
CA ARG A 175 -0.46 12.58 8.48
C ARG A 175 -0.78 14.08 8.54
N TYR A 176 -1.40 14.62 7.49
CA TYR A 176 -1.78 16.04 7.49
C TYR A 176 -2.90 16.33 8.49
N GLY A 177 -3.84 15.39 8.67
CA GLY A 177 -4.84 15.42 9.73
C GLY A 177 -4.19 15.55 11.11
N ARG A 178 -3.12 14.82 11.42
CA ARG A 178 -2.40 14.92 12.70
C ARG A 178 -1.82 16.31 12.98
N GLN A 179 -1.55 17.11 11.95
CA GLN A 179 -1.05 18.48 12.11
C GLN A 179 -2.14 19.45 12.55
N ILE A 180 -3.35 19.34 11.96
CA ILE A 180 -4.45 20.29 12.14
C ILE A 180 -5.51 19.83 13.14
N MET A 181 -5.74 18.51 13.27
CA MET A 181 -6.74 17.88 14.13
C MET A 181 -6.23 17.63 15.57
N LYS A 182 -5.22 18.39 16.03
CA LYS A 182 -4.65 18.21 17.37
C LYS A 182 -5.72 18.50 18.42
N HIS A 183 -6.18 17.45 19.11
CA HIS A 183 -7.10 17.55 20.25
C HIS A 183 -6.63 18.64 21.22
N LYS A 184 -7.43 19.69 21.41
CA LYS A 184 -7.45 20.42 22.68
C LYS A 184 -8.07 19.47 23.71
N THR A 185 -7.23 18.76 24.44
CA THR A 185 -7.59 17.75 25.45
C THR A 185 -8.28 18.29 26.69
N HIS A 186 -8.85 19.51 26.67
CA HIS A 186 -9.27 20.16 27.92
C HIS A 186 -10.68 20.69 28.01
N ASN A 187 -11.51 20.74 26.96
CA ASN A 187 -12.95 20.96 27.13
C ASN A 187 -13.66 20.89 25.78
N THR A 188 -14.48 19.86 25.57
CA THR A 188 -15.82 19.90 24.94
C THR A 188 -16.30 18.47 24.66
N GLN A 189 -17.59 18.25 24.90
CA GLN A 189 -18.26 16.96 25.04
C GLN A 189 -18.27 16.02 23.82
N HIS A 190 -17.65 16.33 22.69
CA HIS A 190 -17.77 15.52 21.46
C HIS A 190 -16.40 15.19 20.88
N LYS A 191 -15.78 14.13 21.41
CA LYS A 191 -14.56 13.55 20.85
C LYS A 191 -14.94 12.70 19.63
N VAL A 192 -14.85 13.26 18.43
CA VAL A 192 -14.99 12.46 17.20
C VAL A 192 -13.81 11.50 17.15
N ALA A 193 -14.08 10.21 17.37
CA ALA A 193 -13.03 9.19 17.49
C ALA A 193 -12.38 8.83 16.14
N HIS A 194 -13.10 9.04 15.03
CA HIS A 194 -12.70 8.65 13.67
C HIS A 194 -13.11 9.74 12.67
N TRP A 195 -12.26 10.76 12.50
CA TRP A 195 -12.59 11.93 11.69
C TRP A 195 -12.56 11.63 10.19
N THR A 196 -11.87 10.57 9.75
CA THR A 196 -11.87 10.13 8.35
C THR A 196 -13.26 9.67 7.90
N GLN A 197 -14.02 9.03 8.80
CA GLN A 197 -15.40 8.60 8.55
C GLN A 197 -16.33 9.80 8.34
N GLU A 198 -16.16 10.87 9.12
CA GLU A 198 -16.99 12.07 9.02
C GLU A 198 -16.80 12.81 7.70
N ILE A 199 -15.56 12.84 7.18
CA ILE A 199 -15.28 13.38 5.85
C ILE A 199 -15.84 12.46 4.77
N ALA A 200 -15.67 11.14 4.91
CA ALA A 200 -16.20 10.17 3.95
C ALA A 200 -17.72 10.25 3.82
N LYS A 201 -18.46 10.47 4.92
CA LYS A 201 -19.91 10.69 4.89
C LYS A 201 -20.31 11.88 4.02
N VAL A 202 -19.53 12.96 4.03
CA VAL A 202 -19.77 14.13 3.17
C VAL A 202 -19.57 13.75 1.70
N VAL A 203 -18.47 13.07 1.38
CA VAL A 203 -18.21 12.61 0.00
C VAL A 203 -19.32 11.66 -0.47
N ILE A 204 -19.71 10.69 0.35
CA ILE A 204 -20.81 9.77 0.00
C ILE A 204 -22.10 10.55 -0.24
N TYR A 205 -22.44 11.48 0.65
CA TYR A 205 -23.64 12.31 0.51
C TYR A 205 -23.64 13.09 -0.81
N ASP A 206 -22.55 13.81 -1.10
CA ASP A 206 -22.43 14.67 -2.28
C ASP A 206 -22.51 13.90 -3.61
N TYR A 207 -22.14 12.60 -3.63
CA TYR A 207 -21.99 11.82 -4.86
C TYR A 207 -22.95 10.63 -5.00
N SER A 208 -23.64 10.20 -3.93
CA SER A 208 -24.44 8.97 -3.92
C SER A 208 -25.65 8.95 -4.85
N ASP A 209 -26.15 10.12 -5.26
CA ASP A 209 -27.26 10.22 -6.22
C ASP A 209 -26.83 9.85 -7.65
N ILE A 210 -25.56 10.06 -7.98
CA ILE A 210 -24.96 9.73 -9.29
C ILE A 210 -24.26 8.37 -9.22
N TYR A 211 -23.52 8.12 -8.13
CA TYR A 211 -22.71 6.93 -7.90
C TYR A 211 -23.36 6.04 -6.84
N SER A 212 -24.36 5.25 -7.27
CA SER A 212 -25.20 4.44 -6.38
C SER A 212 -24.42 3.41 -5.55
N GLU A 213 -23.27 2.96 -6.05
CA GLU A 213 -22.33 2.05 -5.39
C GLU A 213 -21.79 2.64 -4.08
N LEU A 214 -21.56 3.96 -4.02
CA LEU A 214 -21.15 4.63 -2.79
C LEU A 214 -22.22 4.50 -1.69
N LYS A 215 -23.51 4.55 -2.08
CA LYS A 215 -24.65 4.36 -1.18
C LYS A 215 -24.79 2.92 -0.71
N LYS A 216 -24.53 1.95 -1.61
CA LYS A 216 -24.58 0.52 -1.27
C LYS A 216 -23.45 0.13 -0.32
N ASN A 217 -22.29 0.75 -0.48
CA ASN A 217 -21.05 0.37 0.20
C ASN A 217 -20.69 1.26 1.41
N ILE A 218 -21.62 2.07 1.93
CA ILE A 218 -21.36 3.03 3.03
C ILE A 218 -20.65 2.37 4.21
N ASP A 219 -21.24 1.31 4.78
CA ASP A 219 -20.69 0.68 5.98
C ASP A 219 -19.29 0.09 5.74
N PHE A 220 -19.06 -0.45 4.53
CA PHE A 220 -17.77 -0.98 4.12
C PHE A 220 -16.70 0.12 3.99
N ILE A 221 -17.03 1.22 3.31
CA ILE A 221 -16.13 2.38 3.15
C ILE A 221 -15.73 2.92 4.52
N LEU A 222 -16.73 3.17 5.38
CA LEU A 222 -16.51 3.75 6.70
C LEU A 222 -15.66 2.83 7.58
N GLU A 223 -15.89 1.52 7.57
CA GLU A 223 -15.14 0.58 8.39
C GLU A 223 -13.68 0.42 7.90
N GLU A 224 -13.43 0.36 6.60
CA GLU A 224 -12.05 0.26 6.07
C GLU A 224 -11.22 1.52 6.33
N LEU A 225 -11.82 2.72 6.20
CA LEU A 225 -11.16 3.97 6.57
C LEU A 225 -10.80 4.01 8.06
N LYS A 226 -11.75 3.64 8.93
CA LYS A 226 -11.54 3.57 10.38
C LYS A 226 -10.43 2.58 10.75
N LYS A 227 -10.43 1.39 10.17
CA LYS A 227 -9.38 0.38 10.41
C LYS A 227 -8.00 0.94 10.09
N GLU A 228 -7.85 1.59 8.93
CA GLU A 228 -6.56 2.16 8.54
C GLU A 228 -6.19 3.40 9.37
N GLU A 229 -7.15 4.25 9.75
CA GLU A 229 -6.94 5.39 10.66
C GLU A 229 -6.40 4.94 12.02
N VAL A 230 -7.08 3.99 12.67
CA VAL A 230 -6.70 3.47 13.99
C VAL A 230 -5.33 2.80 13.94
N LYS A 231 -5.09 2.01 12.90
CA LYS A 231 -3.84 1.27 12.71
C LYS A 231 -2.68 2.22 12.44
N PHE A 232 -2.85 3.16 11.51
CA PHE A 232 -1.75 4.03 11.10
C PHE A 232 -1.45 5.11 12.14
N SER A 233 -2.44 5.63 12.88
CA SER A 233 -2.20 6.67 13.89
C SER A 233 -1.17 6.23 14.95
N LYS A 234 -1.21 4.96 15.37
CA LYS A 234 -0.22 4.37 16.30
C LYS A 234 1.18 4.28 15.69
N THR A 235 1.26 3.91 14.41
CA THR A 235 2.52 3.85 13.66
C THR A 235 3.09 5.24 13.41
N LEU A 236 2.25 6.20 13.05
CA LEU A 236 2.61 7.57 12.74
C LEU A 236 3.24 8.26 13.96
N GLU A 237 2.65 8.12 15.15
CA GLU A 237 3.18 8.73 16.36
C GLU A 237 4.61 8.26 16.67
N ARG A 238 4.85 6.94 16.59
CA ARG A 238 6.19 6.37 16.80
C ARG A 238 7.15 6.79 15.69
N GLY A 239 6.71 6.73 14.44
CA GLY A 239 7.53 7.09 13.28
C GLY A 239 7.97 8.57 13.30
N LEU A 240 7.08 9.49 13.67
CA LEU A 240 7.41 10.92 13.79
C LEU A 240 8.44 11.17 14.90
N LEU A 241 8.32 10.50 16.05
CA LEU A 241 9.29 10.64 17.14
C LEU A 241 10.69 10.17 16.72
N GLU A 242 10.77 9.02 16.05
CA GLU A 242 12.06 8.50 15.57
C GLU A 242 12.63 9.34 14.42
N PHE A 243 11.78 9.85 13.53
CA PHE A 243 12.20 10.76 12.48
C PHE A 243 12.77 12.07 13.04
N GLU A 244 12.15 12.68 14.05
CA GLU A 244 12.68 13.91 14.67
C GLU A 244 14.02 13.66 15.37
N LYS A 245 14.22 12.51 16.04
CA LYS A 245 15.53 12.13 16.62
C LYS A 245 16.61 12.06 15.54
N LEU A 246 16.28 11.39 14.43
CA LEU A 246 17.17 11.26 13.28
C LEU A 246 17.54 12.61 12.68
N VAL A 247 16.57 13.53 12.53
CA VAL A 247 16.84 14.90 12.03
C VAL A 247 17.81 15.63 12.96
N VAL A 248 17.65 15.48 14.28
CA VAL A 248 18.57 16.05 15.28
C VAL A 248 19.97 15.44 15.14
N ASP A 249 20.08 14.12 15.03
CA ASP A 249 21.37 13.42 14.92
C ASP A 249 22.13 13.79 13.63
N ILE A 250 21.41 13.99 12.51
CA ILE A 250 22.01 14.43 11.25
C ILE A 250 22.44 15.91 11.33
N ARG A 251 21.67 16.77 12.03
CA ARG A 251 21.99 18.20 12.21
C ARG A 251 23.07 18.47 13.25
N CYS A 252 23.19 17.63 14.26
CA CYS A 252 24.11 17.80 15.38
C CYS A 252 24.81 16.46 15.71
N PRO A 253 25.76 16.02 14.88
CA PRO A 253 26.47 14.76 15.10
C PRO A 253 27.31 14.86 16.39
N LYS A 254 26.97 14.05 17.40
CA LYS A 254 27.59 14.08 18.75
C LYS A 254 29.07 13.67 18.79
N ASN A 255 29.67 13.23 17.68
CA ASN A 255 31.05 12.72 17.61
C ASN A 255 31.83 13.30 16.43
N LYS A 256 32.23 14.57 16.52
CA LYS A 256 33.49 15.02 15.90
C LYS A 256 34.26 15.81 16.93
N GLU A 257 35.51 15.40 17.15
CA GLU A 257 36.50 16.12 17.93
C GLU A 257 36.42 17.61 17.61
N LEU A 258 36.07 18.40 18.63
CA LEU A 258 36.12 19.85 18.60
C LEU A 258 37.60 20.25 18.53
N ASN A 259 38.12 20.41 17.32
CA ASN A 259 39.13 21.44 17.11
C ASN A 259 38.36 22.76 16.95
N SER A 260 38.62 23.62 17.93
CA SER A 260 38.09 24.97 18.10
C SER A 260 38.16 25.82 16.83
N GLU A 261 37.19 26.73 16.72
CA GLU A 261 37.05 27.82 15.73
C GLU A 261 36.25 27.55 14.44
N ALA A 262 35.83 26.32 14.17
CA ALA A 262 35.10 26.00 12.92
C ALA A 262 33.62 25.57 13.09
N SER A 263 33.00 25.80 14.24
CA SER A 263 31.65 25.26 14.54
C SER A 263 30.47 26.14 14.15
N GLU A 264 30.66 27.46 13.98
CA GLU A 264 29.56 28.35 13.53
C GLU A 264 29.61 28.71 12.04
N PHE A 265 30.78 28.58 11.40
CA PHE A 265 30.96 29.02 10.00
C PHE A 265 30.75 27.89 8.96
N ASN A 266 30.97 26.62 9.33
CA ASN A 266 30.89 25.50 8.37
C ASN A 266 29.47 24.99 8.06
N SER A 267 28.46 25.39 8.83
CA SER A 267 27.05 25.06 8.55
C SER A 267 26.49 25.81 7.34
N LEU A 268 27.06 26.98 7.01
CA LEU A 268 26.51 27.88 6.00
C LEU A 268 27.18 27.75 4.61
N PHE A 269 28.40 27.22 4.52
CA PHE A 269 29.24 27.31 3.31
C PHE A 269 29.46 26.01 2.54
N PHE A 270 29.14 24.83 3.11
CA PHE A 270 29.13 23.59 2.34
C PHE A 270 27.69 23.20 2.02
N GLY A 271 27.32 23.32 0.73
CA GLY A 271 26.09 22.79 0.15
C GLY A 271 25.99 21.26 0.18
N HIS A 272 26.34 20.63 1.30
CA HIS A 272 25.91 19.28 1.59
C HIS A 272 24.39 19.32 1.77
N ARG A 273 23.66 18.93 0.73
CA ARG A 273 22.25 18.54 0.88
C ARG A 273 22.22 17.50 1.98
N MET A 274 21.69 17.89 3.14
CA MET A 274 21.48 16.99 4.26
C MET A 274 20.55 15.89 3.77
N SER A 275 21.01 14.64 3.80
CA SER A 275 20.27 13.51 3.22
C SER A 275 20.05 12.43 4.26
N VAL A 276 18.84 11.88 4.30
CA VAL A 276 18.56 10.63 5.02
C VAL A 276 19.08 9.49 4.14
N ASP A 277 20.06 8.74 4.62
CA ASP A 277 20.61 7.60 3.88
C ASP A 277 19.59 6.46 3.75
N GLY A 278 19.76 5.65 2.71
CA GLY A 278 18.81 4.59 2.37
C GLY A 278 18.62 3.54 3.46
N LYS A 279 19.69 3.23 4.23
CA LYS A 279 19.63 2.26 5.33
C LYS A 279 18.82 2.82 6.49
N THR A 280 19.02 4.08 6.83
CA THR A 280 18.24 4.75 7.87
C THR A 280 16.77 4.88 7.48
N ALA A 281 16.48 5.27 6.24
CA ALA A 281 15.12 5.30 5.72
C ALA A 281 14.47 3.88 5.72
N PHE A 282 15.25 2.86 5.39
CA PHE A 282 14.80 1.46 5.44
C PHE A 282 14.55 0.98 6.87
N ASN A 283 15.33 1.43 7.86
CA ASN A 283 15.09 1.14 9.27
C ASN A 283 13.77 1.75 9.76
N LEU A 284 13.45 2.98 9.36
CA LEU A 284 12.15 3.60 9.65
C LEU A 284 11.00 2.77 9.11
N TYR A 285 11.14 2.28 7.88
CA TYR A 285 10.17 1.40 7.23
C TYR A 285 10.05 0.03 7.89
N GLN A 286 11.15 -0.71 8.06
CA GLN A 286 11.13 -2.09 8.55
C GLN A 286 10.76 -2.17 10.05
N THR A 287 11.32 -1.28 10.87
CA THR A 287 11.21 -1.37 12.33
C THR A 287 9.95 -0.71 12.84
N TYR A 288 9.63 0.48 12.33
CA TYR A 288 8.53 1.30 12.83
C TYR A 288 7.30 1.27 11.92
N GLY A 289 7.39 0.65 10.74
CA GLY A 289 6.31 0.61 9.75
C GLY A 289 6.09 1.95 9.07
N PHE A 290 7.07 2.86 9.15
CA PHE A 290 6.95 4.24 8.68
C PHE A 290 7.21 4.30 7.16
N PRO A 291 6.20 4.65 6.34
CA PRO A 291 6.33 4.56 4.89
C PRO A 291 7.40 5.51 4.35
N ILE A 292 8.15 5.07 3.32
CA ILE A 292 9.22 5.86 2.70
C ILE A 292 8.71 7.19 2.12
N GLU A 293 7.47 7.21 1.65
CA GLU A 293 6.84 8.41 1.07
C GLU A 293 6.60 9.47 2.16
N MET A 294 6.26 9.04 3.38
CA MET A 294 6.09 9.94 4.52
C MET A 294 7.46 10.48 4.98
N THR A 295 8.47 9.62 5.02
CA THR A 295 9.85 10.03 5.32
C THR A 295 10.31 11.08 4.32
N LYS A 296 10.07 10.86 3.02
CA LYS A 296 10.45 11.79 1.94
C LYS A 296 9.80 13.15 2.11
N GLU A 297 8.49 13.20 2.29
CA GLU A 297 7.78 14.47 2.49
C GLU A 297 8.24 15.22 3.74
N LEU A 298 8.53 14.50 4.84
CA LEU A 298 9.06 15.12 6.06
C LEU A 298 10.50 15.62 5.88
N ALA A 299 11.33 14.88 5.14
CA ALA A 299 12.69 15.31 4.82
C ALA A 299 12.66 16.60 4.00
N GLU A 300 11.83 16.64 2.95
CA GLU A 300 11.64 17.82 2.09
C GLU A 300 11.17 19.04 2.91
N GLU A 301 10.21 18.87 3.82
CA GLU A 301 9.76 19.94 4.74
C GLU A 301 10.87 20.46 5.67
N LYS A 302 11.89 19.65 5.94
CA LYS A 302 13.06 20.03 6.76
C LYS A 302 14.25 20.46 5.91
N GLY A 303 14.09 20.61 4.59
CA GLY A 303 15.16 20.98 3.66
C GLY A 303 16.17 19.86 3.41
N MET A 304 15.77 18.61 3.58
CA MET A 304 16.60 17.40 3.45
C MET A 304 16.15 16.55 2.27
N SER A 305 17.07 15.78 1.69
CA SER A 305 16.76 14.75 0.67
C SER A 305 16.73 13.35 1.29
N ILE A 306 16.31 12.36 0.50
CA ILE A 306 16.43 10.94 0.85
C ILE A 306 17.16 10.21 -0.26
N ASP A 307 18.04 9.30 0.13
CA ASP A 307 18.64 8.31 -0.77
C ASP A 307 17.64 7.17 -1.05
N GLU A 308 16.77 7.39 -2.03
CA GLU A 308 15.75 6.42 -2.46
C GLU A 308 16.39 5.16 -3.09
N ASP A 309 17.49 5.32 -3.82
CA ASP A 309 18.19 4.19 -4.43
C ASP A 309 18.78 3.27 -3.36
N GLY A 310 19.43 3.84 -2.33
CA GLY A 310 19.90 3.09 -1.18
C GLY A 310 18.74 2.40 -0.44
N PHE A 311 17.58 3.05 -0.29
CA PHE A 311 16.39 2.42 0.30
C PHE A 311 15.94 1.21 -0.53
N GLN A 312 15.88 1.33 -1.86
CA GLN A 312 15.49 0.24 -2.74
C GLN A 312 16.50 -0.91 -2.71
N GLN A 313 17.80 -0.61 -2.60
CA GLN A 313 18.83 -1.63 -2.43
C GLN A 313 18.63 -2.41 -1.13
N GLU A 314 18.41 -1.72 0.00
CA GLU A 314 18.16 -2.38 1.29
C GLU A 314 16.85 -3.18 1.28
N LEU A 315 15.80 -2.67 0.64
CA LEU A 315 14.55 -3.38 0.44
C LEU A 315 14.75 -4.67 -0.38
N LYS A 316 15.52 -4.60 -1.49
CA LYS A 316 15.88 -5.76 -2.31
C LYS A 316 16.68 -6.78 -1.51
N LYS A 317 17.72 -6.35 -0.78
CA LYS A 317 18.50 -7.23 0.11
C LYS A 317 17.61 -7.94 1.12
N HIS A 318 16.67 -7.22 1.74
CA HIS A 318 15.72 -7.81 2.69
C HIS A 318 14.76 -8.82 2.04
N GLN A 319 14.28 -8.52 0.82
CA GLN A 319 13.46 -9.45 0.04
C GLN A 319 14.25 -10.70 -0.38
N GLU A 320 15.51 -10.53 -0.80
CA GLU A 320 16.40 -11.62 -1.19
C GLU A 320 16.76 -12.51 0.00
N LEU A 321 17.08 -11.95 1.16
CA LEU A 321 17.27 -12.71 2.40
C LEU A 321 16.02 -13.54 2.75
N SER A 322 14.84 -12.96 2.56
CA SER A 322 13.56 -13.67 2.75
C SER A 322 13.32 -14.77 1.71
N LYS A 323 13.79 -14.57 0.46
CA LYS A 323 13.74 -15.55 -0.64
C LYS A 323 14.78 -16.66 -0.48
N ILE A 324 16.01 -16.38 -0.06
CA ILE A 324 17.06 -17.38 0.16
C ILE A 324 16.67 -18.30 1.34
N ALA A 325 16.10 -17.73 2.40
CA ALA A 325 15.44 -18.51 3.46
C ALA A 325 14.26 -19.37 2.95
N SER A 326 13.81 -19.16 1.72
CA SER A 326 12.78 -19.94 1.02
C SER A 326 13.29 -20.76 -0.18
N ALA A 327 14.49 -20.52 -0.70
CA ALA A 327 15.04 -21.18 -1.89
C ALA A 327 15.74 -22.50 -1.54
N GLY A 328 16.16 -22.68 -0.29
CA GLY A 328 16.50 -24.01 0.25
C GLY A 328 15.28 -24.89 0.53
N LYS A 329 14.08 -24.56 0.02
CA LYS A 329 12.85 -25.34 0.27
C LYS A 329 12.50 -26.25 -0.91
N PHE A 330 12.51 -27.57 -0.67
CA PHE A 330 11.87 -28.60 -1.48
C PHE A 330 10.34 -28.38 -1.58
N LYS A 331 9.70 -29.08 -2.53
CA LYS A 331 8.24 -29.07 -2.78
C LYS A 331 7.48 -29.19 -1.44
N GLY A 332 6.58 -28.25 -1.14
CA GLY A 332 5.83 -28.20 0.12
C GLY A 332 6.44 -27.31 1.23
N GLY A 333 7.57 -26.64 1.00
CA GLY A 333 8.17 -25.73 1.98
C GLY A 333 9.20 -26.37 2.94
N LEU A 334 9.70 -27.55 2.57
CA LEU A 334 10.60 -28.39 3.36
C LEU A 334 12.07 -28.03 3.14
N ALA A 335 12.88 -27.89 4.17
CA ALA A 335 14.30 -27.56 4.02
C ALA A 335 15.19 -28.76 3.63
N ASP A 336 14.72 -29.99 3.86
CA ASP A 336 15.43 -31.24 3.58
C ASP A 336 14.41 -32.39 3.39
N SER A 337 14.90 -33.61 3.12
CA SER A 337 14.10 -34.84 2.95
C SER A 337 14.22 -35.81 4.13
N ASN A 338 14.60 -35.35 5.32
CA ASN A 338 14.72 -36.19 6.51
C ASN A 338 13.34 -36.62 7.04
N GLU A 339 13.25 -37.78 7.69
CA GLU A 339 12.02 -38.31 8.31
C GLU A 339 11.40 -37.31 9.30
N GLN A 340 12.21 -36.59 10.06
CA GLN A 340 11.68 -35.58 10.99
C GLN A 340 11.00 -34.40 10.26
N THR A 341 11.53 -34.00 9.10
CA THR A 341 10.93 -32.95 8.25
C THR A 341 9.62 -33.43 7.64
N LYS A 342 9.52 -34.72 7.26
CA LYS A 342 8.29 -35.37 6.79
C LYS A 342 7.22 -35.46 7.90
N LYS A 343 7.60 -35.75 9.14
CA LYS A 343 6.71 -35.67 10.31
C LYS A 343 6.19 -34.25 10.52
N LEU A 344 7.08 -33.26 10.56
CA LEU A 344 6.69 -31.85 10.73
C LEU A 344 5.88 -31.30 9.54
N HIS A 345 6.03 -31.86 8.35
CA HIS A 345 5.20 -31.54 7.20
C HIS A 345 3.75 -31.98 7.39
N THR A 346 3.56 -33.22 7.85
CA THR A 346 2.23 -33.74 8.18
C THR A 346 1.62 -32.95 9.35
N ALA A 347 2.44 -32.55 10.33
CA ALA A 347 2.01 -31.67 11.42
C ALA A 347 1.52 -30.31 10.91
N ALA A 348 2.09 -29.79 9.82
CA ALA A 348 1.67 -28.51 9.24
C ALA A 348 0.25 -28.56 8.67
N HIS A 349 -0.17 -29.68 8.07
CA HIS A 349 -1.53 -29.87 7.58
C HIS A 349 -2.53 -30.01 8.73
N LEU A 350 -2.19 -30.79 9.76
CA LEU A 350 -3.01 -30.87 10.98
C LEU A 350 -3.14 -29.49 11.63
N LEU A 351 -2.06 -28.72 11.70
CA LEU A 351 -2.06 -27.36 12.23
C LEU A 351 -2.98 -26.44 11.42
N LEU A 352 -2.92 -26.47 10.08
CA LEU A 352 -3.79 -25.63 9.24
C LEU A 352 -5.27 -25.96 9.44
N ALA A 353 -5.61 -27.25 9.43
CA ALA A 353 -6.98 -27.70 9.65
C ALA A 353 -7.49 -27.32 11.06
N ALA A 354 -6.65 -27.49 12.10
CA ALA A 354 -6.98 -27.08 13.47
C ALA A 354 -7.17 -25.56 13.58
N LEU A 355 -6.27 -24.77 12.99
CA LEU A 355 -6.40 -23.30 12.96
C LEU A 355 -7.71 -22.86 12.30
N ARG A 356 -8.14 -23.52 11.22
CA ARG A 356 -9.41 -23.20 10.56
C ARG A 356 -10.63 -23.59 11.38
N LYS A 357 -10.57 -24.71 12.11
CA LYS A 357 -11.64 -25.13 13.03
C LYS A 357 -11.80 -24.14 14.20
N VAL A 358 -10.70 -23.64 14.75
CA VAL A 358 -10.71 -22.76 15.93
C VAL A 358 -10.93 -21.29 15.57
N LEU A 359 -10.25 -20.80 14.53
CA LEU A 359 -10.24 -19.37 14.18
C LEU A 359 -11.22 -19.02 13.07
N GLY A 360 -11.61 -19.97 12.22
CA GLY A 360 -12.54 -19.76 11.11
C GLY A 360 -11.94 -20.03 9.71
N SER A 361 -12.83 -20.07 8.72
CA SER A 361 -12.51 -20.44 7.33
C SER A 361 -11.71 -19.38 6.56
N HIS A 362 -11.56 -18.16 7.09
CA HIS A 362 -10.67 -17.13 6.53
C HIS A 362 -9.18 -17.45 6.71
N VAL A 363 -8.83 -18.41 7.57
CA VAL A 363 -7.43 -18.80 7.76
C VAL A 363 -6.91 -19.49 6.51
N VAL A 364 -6.01 -18.78 5.82
CA VAL A 364 -5.32 -19.25 4.61
C VAL A 364 -3.82 -19.21 4.84
N GLN A 365 -3.10 -20.26 4.43
CA GLN A 365 -1.65 -20.30 4.50
C GLN A 365 -1.03 -19.18 3.64
N LYS A 366 -0.08 -18.44 4.21
CA LYS A 366 0.72 -17.41 3.53
C LYS A 366 2.19 -17.77 3.41
N GLY A 367 2.67 -18.73 4.19
CA GLY A 367 4.03 -19.22 4.10
C GLY A 367 4.28 -20.39 5.04
N SER A 368 5.26 -21.23 4.71
CA SER A 368 5.76 -22.27 5.60
C SER A 368 7.29 -22.39 5.47
N ASN A 369 7.95 -22.75 6.56
CA ASN A 369 9.35 -23.18 6.58
C ASN A 369 9.46 -24.33 7.58
N ILE A 370 9.73 -25.52 7.05
CA ILE A 370 9.79 -26.76 7.83
C ILE A 370 11.22 -27.28 7.73
N THR A 371 11.84 -27.54 8.87
CA THR A 371 13.17 -28.18 8.98
C THR A 371 13.07 -29.33 9.96
N ALA A 372 14.11 -30.16 10.09
CA ALA A 372 14.13 -31.24 11.08
C ALA A 372 13.90 -30.78 12.54
N GLU A 373 14.16 -29.52 12.85
CA GLU A 373 14.08 -28.99 14.22
C GLU A 373 12.82 -28.14 14.47
N ARG A 374 12.20 -27.59 13.43
CA ARG A 374 11.11 -26.61 13.61
C ARG A 374 10.11 -26.58 12.46
N LEU A 375 8.85 -26.37 12.84
CA LEU A 375 7.77 -25.95 11.96
C LEU A 375 7.52 -24.45 12.15
N ARG A 376 7.68 -23.66 11.09
CA ARG A 376 7.21 -22.26 11.03
C ARG A 376 6.06 -22.17 10.04
N PHE A 377 4.91 -21.74 10.52
CA PHE A 377 3.69 -21.65 9.72
C PHE A 377 3.09 -20.23 9.78
N ASP A 378 2.94 -19.61 8.61
CA ASP A 378 2.42 -18.25 8.45
C ASP A 378 1.02 -18.31 7.84
N PHE A 379 0.04 -17.66 8.46
CA PHE A 379 -1.37 -17.74 8.04
C PHE A 379 -2.09 -16.40 8.19
N LEU A 380 -3.16 -16.22 7.40
CA LEU A 380 -4.00 -15.03 7.43
C LEU A 380 -4.87 -15.03 8.70
N HIS A 381 -4.61 -14.08 9.58
CA HIS A 381 -5.43 -13.80 10.76
C HIS A 381 -5.03 -12.41 11.29
N GLN A 382 -6.01 -11.57 11.61
CA GLN A 382 -5.72 -10.18 11.99
C GLN A 382 -5.24 -10.05 13.44
N GLU A 383 -5.86 -10.82 14.34
CA GLU A 383 -5.68 -10.68 15.77
C GLU A 383 -4.58 -11.61 16.30
N LYS A 384 -4.08 -11.29 17.49
CA LYS A 384 -3.19 -12.21 18.22
C LYS A 384 -4.05 -13.35 18.75
N MET A 385 -3.61 -14.60 18.55
CA MET A 385 -4.31 -15.75 19.12
C MET A 385 -4.30 -15.65 20.65
N THR A 386 -5.45 -15.87 21.26
CA THR A 386 -5.54 -15.98 22.72
C THR A 386 -4.83 -17.25 23.22
N GLU A 387 -4.55 -17.34 24.52
CA GLU A 387 -3.95 -18.55 25.09
C GLU A 387 -4.89 -19.75 24.92
N GLU A 388 -6.20 -19.54 25.07
CA GLU A 388 -7.24 -20.56 24.91
C GLU A 388 -7.30 -21.07 23.47
N GLN A 389 -7.26 -20.15 22.48
CA GLN A 389 -7.21 -20.54 21.07
C GLN A 389 -5.96 -21.36 20.74
N LYS A 390 -4.81 -21.00 21.31
CA LYS A 390 -3.57 -21.77 21.11
C LYS A 390 -3.65 -23.16 21.73
N GLN A 391 -4.19 -23.26 22.94
CA GLN A 391 -4.40 -24.54 23.63
C GLN A 391 -5.37 -25.44 22.87
N GLU A 392 -6.47 -24.89 22.36
CA GLU A 392 -7.45 -25.67 21.59
C GLU A 392 -6.87 -26.15 20.26
N VAL A 393 -6.10 -25.32 19.56
CA VAL A 393 -5.38 -25.75 18.35
C VAL A 393 -4.39 -26.88 18.66
N GLU A 394 -3.58 -26.73 19.71
CA GLU A 394 -2.63 -27.76 20.13
C GLU A 394 -3.32 -29.07 20.52
N LYS A 395 -4.45 -28.98 21.24
CA LYS A 395 -5.29 -30.12 21.62
C LYS A 395 -5.85 -30.85 20.39
N LEU A 396 -6.41 -30.12 19.42
CA LEU A 396 -6.97 -30.73 18.20
C LEU A 396 -5.90 -31.45 17.37
N VAL A 397 -4.70 -30.88 17.25
CA VAL A 397 -3.59 -31.53 16.55
C VAL A 397 -3.17 -32.80 17.27
N ASN A 398 -2.99 -32.75 18.59
CA ASN A 398 -2.62 -33.93 19.38
C ASN A 398 -3.72 -35.01 19.40
N GLN A 399 -4.99 -34.63 19.38
CA GLN A 399 -6.10 -35.58 19.24
C GLN A 399 -6.04 -36.30 17.89
N ALA A 400 -5.78 -35.57 16.80
CA ALA A 400 -5.62 -36.19 15.48
C ALA A 400 -4.39 -37.11 15.41
N ILE A 401 -3.32 -36.80 16.14
CA ILE A 401 -2.15 -37.67 16.27
C ILE A 401 -2.50 -38.93 17.06
N GLN A 402 -3.17 -38.79 18.20
CA GLN A 402 -3.56 -39.91 19.06
C GLN A 402 -4.55 -40.88 18.39
N GLN A 403 -5.36 -40.38 17.46
CA GLN A 403 -6.28 -41.20 16.65
C GLN A 403 -5.58 -42.08 15.60
N ASP A 404 -4.27 -41.88 15.37
CA ASP A 404 -3.48 -42.66 14.41
C ASP A 404 -4.12 -42.77 13.02
N LEU A 405 -4.59 -41.62 12.51
CA LEU A 405 -5.30 -41.50 11.24
C LEU A 405 -4.38 -41.85 10.06
N ASP A 406 -4.93 -42.57 9.09
CA ASP A 406 -4.24 -42.89 7.84
C ASP A 406 -4.05 -41.64 6.97
N VAL A 407 -2.87 -41.54 6.37
CA VAL A 407 -2.49 -40.49 5.42
C VAL A 407 -2.41 -41.10 4.03
N THR A 408 -3.39 -40.80 3.18
CA THR A 408 -3.51 -41.34 1.82
C THR A 408 -3.18 -40.28 0.78
N CYS A 409 -2.63 -40.70 -0.36
CA CYS A 409 -2.27 -39.83 -1.47
C CYS A 409 -2.89 -40.32 -2.77
N GLU A 410 -3.68 -39.46 -3.41
CA GLU A 410 -4.29 -39.72 -4.71
C GLU A 410 -3.85 -38.68 -5.74
N GLU A 411 -3.56 -39.12 -6.97
CA GLU A 411 -3.28 -38.23 -8.08
C GLU A 411 -4.53 -38.06 -8.96
N MET A 412 -4.99 -36.82 -9.12
CA MET A 412 -6.26 -36.49 -9.79
C MET A 412 -6.18 -35.15 -10.53
N THR A 413 -7.22 -34.79 -11.29
CA THR A 413 -7.29 -33.46 -11.92
C THR A 413 -7.65 -32.38 -10.89
N LEU A 414 -7.35 -31.11 -11.21
CA LEU A 414 -7.73 -29.98 -10.36
C LEU A 414 -9.25 -29.91 -10.11
N GLU A 415 -10.04 -30.26 -11.12
CA GLU A 415 -11.50 -30.28 -11.02
C GLU A 415 -11.99 -31.39 -10.08
N GLN A 416 -11.41 -32.59 -10.19
CA GLN A 416 -11.69 -33.69 -9.26
C GLN A 416 -11.30 -33.34 -7.82
N ALA A 417 -10.16 -32.68 -7.63
CA ALA A 417 -9.70 -32.22 -6.32
C ALA A 417 -10.67 -31.20 -5.70
N LYS A 418 -11.16 -30.24 -6.49
CA LYS A 418 -12.20 -29.28 -6.05
C LYS A 418 -13.49 -29.98 -5.65
N ASN A 419 -13.97 -30.92 -6.47
CA ASN A 419 -15.21 -31.65 -6.20
C ASN A 419 -15.11 -32.54 -4.95
N LYS A 420 -13.92 -33.04 -4.62
CA LYS A 420 -13.65 -33.80 -3.38
C LYS A 420 -13.46 -32.91 -2.13
N GLY A 421 -13.56 -31.59 -2.26
CA GLY A 421 -13.39 -30.63 -1.17
C GLY A 421 -11.94 -30.43 -0.73
N ALA A 422 -10.96 -30.75 -1.58
CA ALA A 422 -9.56 -30.51 -1.25
C ALA A 422 -9.26 -29.02 -1.16
N MET A 423 -8.45 -28.62 -0.19
CA MET A 423 -7.97 -27.25 -0.06
C MET A 423 -6.62 -27.05 -0.76
N GLY A 424 -6.40 -25.89 -1.37
CA GLY A 424 -5.15 -25.56 -2.06
C GLY A 424 -5.21 -24.21 -2.76
N VAL A 425 -4.06 -23.70 -3.23
CA VAL A 425 -4.00 -22.51 -4.09
C VAL A 425 -4.37 -22.93 -5.50
N PHE A 426 -5.55 -22.58 -6.01
CA PHE A 426 -6.05 -23.09 -7.30
C PHE A 426 -5.61 -22.28 -8.54
N GLU A 427 -4.48 -21.57 -8.46
CA GLU A 427 -4.03 -20.67 -9.53
C GLU A 427 -2.78 -21.22 -10.24
N HIS A 428 -2.89 -21.39 -11.57
CA HIS A 428 -1.89 -21.55 -12.65
C HIS A 428 -0.54 -22.31 -12.45
N LYS A 429 -0.23 -22.83 -11.26
CA LYS A 429 1.06 -23.46 -10.93
C LYS A 429 1.06 -24.99 -10.99
N TYR A 430 -0.10 -25.61 -11.20
CA TYR A 430 -0.23 -27.06 -11.19
C TYR A 430 -0.34 -27.59 -12.62
N GLY A 431 0.39 -28.67 -12.93
CA GLY A 431 0.26 -29.39 -14.19
C GLY A 431 -1.13 -30.02 -14.35
N LYS A 432 -1.36 -30.77 -15.45
CA LYS A 432 -2.65 -31.42 -15.74
C LYS A 432 -3.18 -32.34 -14.63
N LYS A 433 -2.32 -32.80 -13.71
CA LYS A 433 -2.66 -33.63 -12.53
C LYS A 433 -2.01 -33.06 -11.26
N VAL A 434 -2.69 -33.22 -10.13
CA VAL A 434 -2.26 -32.81 -8.78
C VAL A 434 -2.30 -33.99 -7.81
N LYS A 435 -1.42 -33.97 -6.81
CA LYS A 435 -1.46 -34.91 -5.68
C LYS A 435 -2.28 -34.31 -4.55
N VAL A 436 -3.29 -35.06 -4.08
CA VAL A 436 -4.15 -34.70 -2.96
C VAL A 436 -3.84 -35.66 -1.82
N TYR A 437 -3.43 -35.11 -0.68
CA TYR A 437 -3.25 -35.87 0.55
C TYR A 437 -4.49 -35.73 1.43
N THR A 438 -4.99 -36.86 1.94
CA THR A 438 -6.11 -36.93 2.88
C THR A 438 -5.62 -37.55 4.18
N ILE A 439 -5.87 -36.87 5.31
CA ILE A 439 -5.50 -37.32 6.66
C ILE A 439 -6.80 -37.60 7.41
N GLY A 440 -7.25 -38.85 7.36
CA GLY A 440 -8.59 -39.25 7.83
C GLY A 440 -9.69 -38.27 7.39
N ASP A 441 -10.62 -37.97 8.30
CA ASP A 441 -11.62 -36.92 8.11
C ASP A 441 -11.15 -35.53 8.58
N PHE A 442 -9.86 -35.39 8.89
CA PHE A 442 -9.33 -34.19 9.54
C PHE A 442 -8.85 -33.12 8.55
N SER A 443 -8.12 -33.52 7.52
CA SER A 443 -7.63 -32.61 6.48
C SER A 443 -7.59 -33.27 5.10
N LYS A 444 -7.78 -32.46 4.05
CA LYS A 444 -7.64 -32.86 2.65
C LYS A 444 -7.07 -31.71 1.85
N GLU A 445 -5.83 -31.86 1.35
CA GLU A 445 -5.06 -30.74 0.79
C GLU A 445 -4.27 -31.15 -0.45
N ILE A 446 -4.13 -30.22 -1.40
CA ILE A 446 -3.22 -30.37 -2.54
C ILE A 446 -1.79 -30.13 -2.06
N CYS A 447 -0.96 -31.17 -2.04
CA CYS A 447 0.42 -31.08 -1.58
C CYS A 447 1.38 -31.91 -2.44
N GLY A 448 2.60 -31.40 -2.62
CA GLY A 448 3.65 -32.04 -3.44
C GLY A 448 4.83 -32.59 -2.64
N GLY A 449 4.81 -32.50 -1.31
CA GLY A 449 5.89 -32.97 -0.44
C GLY A 449 5.60 -34.37 0.15
N PRO A 450 6.61 -35.00 0.78
CA PRO A 450 6.45 -36.27 1.52
C PRO A 450 5.62 -36.12 2.79
N HIS A 451 4.86 -37.16 3.13
CA HIS A 451 4.08 -37.28 4.37
C HIS A 451 4.34 -38.63 5.03
N VAL A 452 4.13 -38.71 6.35
CA VAL A 452 4.08 -40.00 7.07
C VAL A 452 2.89 -40.81 6.61
N GLU A 453 2.87 -42.12 6.90
CA GLU A 453 1.75 -42.98 6.53
C GLU A 453 0.62 -42.88 7.55
N LYS A 454 0.96 -42.64 8.82
CA LYS A 454 -0.02 -42.46 9.89
C LYS A 454 0.30 -41.31 10.83
N THR A 455 -0.74 -40.69 11.39
CA THR A 455 -0.55 -39.56 12.30
C THR A 455 0.07 -39.95 13.65
N GLY A 456 -0.02 -41.20 14.09
CA GLY A 456 0.59 -41.66 15.33
C GLY A 456 2.12 -41.61 15.32
N GLU A 457 2.73 -41.58 14.12
CA GLU A 457 4.18 -41.47 13.95
C GLU A 457 4.76 -40.10 14.40
N LEU A 458 3.90 -39.09 14.57
CA LEU A 458 4.32 -37.71 14.87
C LEU A 458 4.77 -37.49 16.33
N GLY A 459 4.38 -38.35 17.28
CA GLY A 459 4.65 -38.11 18.71
C GLY A 459 3.72 -37.04 19.28
N ASN A 460 4.26 -36.05 19.99
CA ASN A 460 3.45 -34.95 20.55
C ASN A 460 3.73 -33.63 19.83
N PHE A 461 2.70 -32.83 19.61
CA PHE A 461 2.79 -31.50 19.00
C PHE A 461 2.72 -30.39 20.04
N LYS A 462 3.58 -29.37 19.89
CA LYS A 462 3.53 -28.17 20.75
C LYS A 462 3.81 -26.88 20.01
N ILE A 463 2.97 -25.87 20.26
CA ILE A 463 3.19 -24.49 19.82
C ILE A 463 4.19 -23.83 20.78
N LYS A 464 5.38 -23.49 20.27
CA LYS A 464 6.42 -22.78 21.04
C LYS A 464 6.17 -21.29 21.10
N LYS A 465 5.70 -20.70 20.00
CA LYS A 465 5.49 -19.26 19.91
C LYS A 465 4.48 -18.91 18.83
N GLU A 466 3.69 -17.89 19.10
CA GLU A 466 2.84 -17.21 18.13
C GLU A 466 3.22 -15.73 18.12
N GLN A 467 3.37 -15.13 16.93
CA GLN A 467 3.69 -13.71 16.77
C GLN A 467 3.19 -13.14 15.45
N SER A 468 3.06 -11.81 15.39
CA SER A 468 2.80 -11.10 14.13
C SER A 468 3.97 -11.33 13.16
N SER A 469 3.67 -11.68 11.91
CA SER A 469 4.68 -11.76 10.82
C SER A 469 4.65 -10.50 9.97
N SER A 470 3.46 -10.02 9.62
CA SER A 470 3.21 -8.79 8.88
C SER A 470 1.74 -8.38 9.09
N ALA A 471 1.32 -7.25 8.55
CA ALA A 471 -0.08 -6.81 8.69
C ALA A 471 -1.06 -7.88 8.16
N GLY A 472 -1.95 -8.37 9.04
CA GLY A 472 -2.94 -9.40 8.73
C GLY A 472 -2.41 -10.84 8.67
N VAL A 473 -1.11 -11.06 8.97
CA VAL A 473 -0.48 -12.39 8.92
C VAL A 473 0.15 -12.73 10.26
N ARG A 474 -0.26 -13.86 10.84
CA ARG A 474 0.30 -14.43 12.07
C ARG A 474 1.27 -15.56 11.73
N ARG A 475 2.22 -15.81 12.63
CA ARG A 475 3.23 -16.87 12.52
C ARG A 475 3.22 -17.71 13.78
N VAL A 476 2.99 -19.01 13.59
CA VAL A 476 3.20 -20.05 14.60
C VAL A 476 4.56 -20.71 14.39
N LYS A 477 5.31 -20.90 15.48
CA LYS A 477 6.46 -21.80 15.56
C LYS A 477 6.08 -22.98 16.44
N ALA A 478 6.23 -24.19 15.93
CA ALA A 478 5.89 -25.43 16.62
C ALA A 478 6.97 -26.49 16.44
N ILE A 479 6.94 -27.51 17.30
CA ILE A 479 7.83 -28.67 17.26
C ILE A 479 7.04 -29.96 17.49
N LEU A 480 7.67 -31.08 17.16
CA LEU A 480 7.28 -32.42 17.62
C LEU A 480 8.28 -32.89 18.68
N PHE A 481 7.82 -33.62 19.69
CA PHE A 481 8.66 -34.15 20.77
C PHE A 481 8.14 -35.47 21.35
#